data_AF-A0A9E7F355-F1
#
_entry.id   AF-A0A9E7F355-F1
#
_cell.length_a   1.000
_cell.length_b   1.000
_cell.length_c   1.000
_cell.angle_alpha   90.00
_cell.angle_beta   90.00
_cell.angle_gamma   90.00
#
_symmetry.space_group_name_H-M   'P 1'
#
loop_
_entity.id
_entity.type
_entity.pdbx_description
1 polymer ?
#
loop_
_entity_poly.entity_id
_entity_poly.type
_entity_poly.pdbx_seq_one_letter_code
_entity_poly.pdbx_strand_id
1 'polypeptide(L)'
;MASSTTTEKTFHVRSVSLPSRTHPTTLRVEEELLKLKLFVESSLASMSSITNEVICNGLKDLATLYDGIKDLLHQPRIQQGLRLSNQTKALEEGVDGSMRLLDLCGTMKDAVVTSKEHAQDLQLALRRRGDSSTGEKVQAYICSRKETQKTIKKCYKDLKQIDAKYSDLPVISRLLNEARMITRSLLCSILQSLVMPKTKASWWPFASKAMRTMMGQNQLKAVEISLGDLENGLEHLFRRLIQNRVSLLNILSL
;
A
#
# COMPACT_ATOMS: atom_id res chain seq x y z
N MET A 1 -44.16 -23.79 64.58
CA MET A 1 -43.86 -22.77 63.56
C MET A 1 -42.36 -22.76 63.36
N ALA A 2 -41.92 -22.95 62.12
CA ALA A 2 -40.53 -23.15 61.72
C ALA A 2 -39.72 -21.84 61.79
N SER A 3 -38.43 -21.92 62.09
CA SER A 3 -37.47 -20.86 61.79
C SER A 3 -36.22 -21.51 61.20
N SER A 4 -36.06 -21.31 59.90
CA SER A 4 -34.98 -21.84 59.07
C SER A 4 -33.70 -21.04 59.27
N THR A 5 -32.60 -21.74 59.50
CA THR A 5 -31.24 -21.21 59.51
C THR A 5 -30.74 -21.04 58.08
N THR A 6 -30.50 -19.79 57.66
CA THR A 6 -29.87 -19.47 56.37
C THR A 6 -28.35 -19.56 56.51
N THR A 7 -27.75 -20.51 55.81
CA THR A 7 -26.30 -20.67 55.67
C THR A 7 -25.76 -19.65 54.66
N GLU A 8 -24.96 -18.68 55.11
CA GLU A 8 -24.22 -17.79 54.23
C GLU A 8 -23.12 -18.58 53.50
N LYS A 9 -23.33 -18.83 52.21
CA LYS A 9 -22.28 -19.31 51.31
C LYS A 9 -21.40 -18.13 50.91
N THR A 10 -20.18 -18.11 51.41
CA THR A 10 -19.11 -17.22 50.96
C THR A 10 -18.75 -17.57 49.52
N PHE A 11 -19.17 -16.74 48.57
CA PHE A 11 -18.75 -16.88 47.18
C PHE A 11 -17.32 -16.36 47.04
N HIS A 12 -16.36 -17.27 46.88
CA HIS A 12 -15.03 -16.92 46.39
C HIS A 12 -15.16 -16.44 44.94
N VAL A 13 -15.10 -15.13 44.75
CA VAL A 13 -14.95 -14.50 43.44
C VAL A 13 -13.59 -14.92 42.90
N ARG A 14 -13.58 -15.91 41.99
CA ARG A 14 -12.39 -16.22 41.19
C ARG A 14 -12.11 -15.01 40.31
N SER A 15 -10.94 -14.41 40.50
CA SER A 15 -10.43 -13.33 39.67
C SER A 15 -10.41 -13.78 38.21
N VAL A 16 -11.26 -13.17 37.39
CA VAL A 16 -11.16 -13.26 35.94
C VAL A 16 -9.88 -12.54 35.53
N SER A 17 -8.92 -13.30 35.01
CA SER A 17 -7.72 -12.71 34.41
C SER A 17 -8.17 -11.80 33.27
N LEU A 18 -7.96 -10.49 33.45
CA LEU A 18 -8.04 -9.51 32.38
C LEU A 18 -7.29 -10.06 31.16
N PRO A 19 -7.82 -9.94 29.93
CA PRO A 19 -7.08 -10.36 28.76
C PRO A 19 -5.72 -9.67 28.78
N SER A 20 -4.67 -10.46 28.58
CA SER A 20 -3.27 -10.04 28.62
C SER A 20 -3.11 -8.70 27.92
N ARG A 21 -2.75 -7.65 28.66
CA ARG A 21 -2.50 -6.31 28.08
C ARG A 21 -1.49 -6.47 26.95
N THR A 22 -1.93 -6.31 25.71
CA THR A 22 -1.06 -6.25 24.54
C THR A 22 -0.05 -5.12 24.76
N HIS A 23 1.21 -5.36 24.37
CA HIS A 23 2.28 -4.39 24.60
C HIS A 23 1.93 -3.05 23.89
N PRO A 24 2.21 -1.87 24.48
CA PRO A 24 1.85 -0.57 23.90
C PRO A 24 2.30 -0.40 22.43
N THR A 25 3.48 -0.93 22.08
CA THR A 25 3.99 -0.92 20.70
C THR A 25 3.17 -1.78 19.75
N THR A 26 2.69 -2.94 20.20
CA THR A 26 1.84 -3.84 19.40
C THR A 26 0.48 -3.18 19.13
N LEU A 27 -0.11 -2.56 20.15
CA LEU A 27 -1.37 -1.82 20.02
C LEU A 27 -1.25 -0.67 19.02
N ARG A 28 -0.16 0.11 19.08
CA ARG A 28 0.10 1.19 18.11
C ARG A 28 0.09 0.68 16.67
N VAL A 29 0.73 -0.45 16.40
CA VAL A 29 0.78 -1.05 15.06
C VAL A 29 -0.60 -1.57 14.64
N GLU A 30 -1.36 -2.17 15.56
CA GLU A 30 -2.74 -2.63 15.31
C GLU A 30 -3.69 -1.47 14.97
N GLU A 31 -3.58 -0.34 15.66
CA GLU A 31 -4.38 0.86 15.40
C GLU A 31 -4.06 1.46 14.02
N GLU A 32 -2.77 1.58 13.67
CA GLU A 32 -2.35 2.08 12.35
C GLU A 32 -2.81 1.14 11.21
N LEU A 33 -2.74 -0.19 11.42
CA LEU A 33 -3.27 -1.17 10.47
C LEU A 33 -4.77 -0.98 10.24
N LEU A 34 -5.54 -0.88 11.32
CA LEU A 34 -6.99 -0.72 11.23
C LEU A 34 -7.38 0.58 10.52
N LYS A 35 -6.71 1.68 10.85
CA LYS A 35 -6.91 2.97 10.19
C LYS A 35 -6.63 2.89 8.69
N LEU A 36 -5.48 2.34 8.31
CA LEU A 36 -5.10 2.17 6.91
C LEU A 36 -6.02 1.23 6.15
N LYS A 37 -6.49 0.16 6.79
CA LYS A 37 -7.44 -0.79 6.19
C LYS A 37 -8.76 -0.12 5.85
N LEU A 38 -9.36 0.59 6.80
CA LEU A 38 -10.60 1.34 6.58
C LEU A 38 -10.42 2.42 5.50
N PHE A 39 -9.27 3.08 5.49
CA PHE A 39 -8.91 4.04 4.44
C PHE A 39 -8.87 3.39 3.05
N VAL A 40 -8.20 2.25 2.91
CA VAL A 40 -8.08 1.53 1.63
C VAL A 40 -9.44 0.98 1.17
N GLU A 41 -10.22 0.42 2.08
CA GLU A 41 -11.57 -0.10 1.80
C GLU A 41 -12.53 1.02 1.35
N SER A 42 -12.52 2.16 2.05
CA SER A 42 -13.36 3.31 1.68
C SER A 42 -12.92 3.92 0.34
N SER A 43 -11.61 3.98 0.07
CA SER A 43 -11.06 4.45 -1.19
C SER A 43 -11.38 3.51 -2.37
N LEU A 44 -11.36 2.19 -2.15
CA LEU A 44 -11.77 1.19 -3.13
C LEU A 44 -13.27 1.25 -3.45
N ALA A 45 -14.11 1.51 -2.45
CA ALA A 45 -15.56 1.66 -2.63
C ALA A 45 -15.92 2.90 -3.45
N SER A 46 -15.15 3.99 -3.29
CA SER A 46 -15.34 5.23 -4.02
C SER A 46 -14.41 5.31 -5.24
N MET A 47 -14.58 4.40 -6.20
CA MET A 47 -13.79 4.36 -7.45
C MET A 47 -13.87 5.64 -8.31
N SER A 48 -14.61 6.68 -7.90
CA SER A 48 -14.92 7.87 -8.70
C SER A 48 -13.90 9.01 -8.58
N SER A 49 -13.13 9.18 -7.50
CA SER A 49 -12.13 10.26 -7.41
C SER A 49 -11.15 10.09 -6.24
N ILE A 50 -10.19 9.17 -6.33
CA ILE A 50 -9.03 9.21 -5.44
C ILE A 50 -8.11 10.35 -5.90
N THR A 51 -7.82 11.31 -5.03
CA THR A 51 -6.90 12.43 -5.32
C THR A 51 -5.45 12.00 -5.10
N ASN A 52 -4.51 12.68 -5.76
CA ASN A 52 -3.07 12.39 -5.58
C ASN A 52 -2.59 12.65 -4.15
N GLU A 53 -3.19 13.62 -3.46
CA GLU A 53 -2.91 13.90 -2.05
C GLU A 53 -3.27 12.70 -1.15
N VAL A 54 -4.46 12.13 -1.36
CA VAL A 54 -4.93 10.93 -0.65
C VAL A 54 -3.99 9.74 -0.89
N ILE A 55 -3.52 9.57 -2.12
CA ILE A 55 -2.54 8.54 -2.50
C ILE A 55 -1.20 8.74 -1.78
N CYS A 56 -0.66 9.95 -1.84
CA CYS A 56 0.64 10.26 -1.24
C CYS A 56 0.60 10.12 0.28
N ASN A 57 -0.51 10.52 0.92
CA ASN A 57 -0.71 10.32 2.34
C ASN A 57 -0.82 8.84 2.69
N GLY A 58 -1.54 8.03 1.91
CA GLY A 58 -1.58 6.58 2.11
C GLY A 58 -0.19 5.92 2.02
N LEU A 59 0.67 6.36 1.10
CA LEU A 59 2.05 5.85 1.00
C LEU A 59 2.92 6.25 2.20
N LYS A 60 2.75 7.48 2.72
CA LYS A 60 3.43 7.95 3.94
C LYS A 60 2.96 7.18 5.18
N ASP A 61 1.66 6.95 5.29
CA ASP A 61 1.08 6.20 6.39
C ASP A 61 1.58 4.73 6.37
N LEU A 62 1.68 4.11 5.20
CA LEU A 62 2.33 2.79 5.05
C LEU A 62 3.79 2.79 5.50
N ALA A 63 4.56 3.81 5.11
CA ALA A 63 5.96 3.92 5.54
C ALA A 63 6.06 4.00 7.08
N THR A 64 5.18 4.77 7.71
CA THR A 64 5.08 4.92 9.16
C THR A 64 4.69 3.58 9.83
N LEU A 65 3.75 2.84 9.24
CA LEU A 65 3.39 1.49 9.68
C LEU A 65 4.60 0.54 9.65
N TYR A 66 5.37 0.54 8.55
CA TYR A 66 6.56 -0.31 8.44
C TYR A 66 7.68 0.10 9.39
N ASP A 67 7.80 1.38 9.74
CA ASP A 67 8.68 1.83 10.81
C ASP A 67 8.21 1.32 12.18
N GLY A 68 6.90 1.38 12.46
CA GLY A 68 6.34 0.81 13.69
C GLY A 68 6.52 -0.70 13.81
N ILE A 69 6.35 -1.45 12.72
CA ILE A 69 6.64 -2.89 12.67
C ILE A 69 8.13 -3.13 12.90
N LYS A 70 9.00 -2.36 12.27
CA LYS A 70 10.45 -2.45 12.48
C LYS A 70 10.79 -2.25 13.95
N ASP A 71 10.28 -1.21 14.60
CA ASP A 71 10.52 -0.94 16.03
C ASP A 71 10.04 -2.11 16.90
N LEU A 72 8.88 -2.68 16.58
CA LEU A 72 8.33 -3.86 17.27
C LEU A 72 9.28 -5.07 17.15
N LEU A 73 9.81 -5.32 15.95
CA LEU A 73 10.75 -6.42 15.67
C LEU A 73 12.12 -6.26 16.36
N HIS A 74 12.54 -5.02 16.66
CA HIS A 74 13.77 -4.75 17.39
C HIS A 74 13.63 -4.94 18.91
N GLN A 75 12.41 -5.12 19.42
CA GLN A 75 12.20 -5.25 20.86
C GLN A 75 12.72 -6.60 21.39
N PRO A 76 13.58 -6.63 22.43
CA PRO A 76 14.19 -7.88 22.90
C PRO A 76 13.19 -8.96 23.33
N ARG A 77 12.06 -8.54 23.92
CA ARG A 77 10.96 -9.45 24.31
C ARG A 77 10.32 -10.13 23.11
N ILE A 78 10.16 -9.39 22.01
CA ILE A 78 9.58 -9.90 20.77
C ILE A 78 10.55 -10.87 20.12
N GLN A 79 11.84 -10.54 20.05
CA GLN A 79 12.87 -11.43 19.53
C GLN A 79 13.00 -12.71 20.36
N GLN A 80 12.99 -12.61 21.70
CA GLN A 80 13.00 -13.78 22.59
C GLN A 80 11.74 -14.64 22.40
N GLY A 81 10.55 -14.03 22.30
CA GLY A 81 9.31 -14.75 22.02
C GLY A 81 9.31 -15.45 20.66
N LEU A 82 9.89 -14.82 19.64
CA LEU A 82 10.06 -15.40 18.30
C LEU A 82 11.08 -16.54 18.27
N ARG A 83 12.13 -16.50 19.11
CA ARG A 83 13.10 -17.61 19.27
C ARG A 83 12.53 -18.80 20.02
N LEU A 84 11.72 -18.54 21.05
CA LEU A 84 11.12 -19.59 21.89
C LEU A 84 9.90 -20.24 21.23
N SER A 85 9.21 -19.52 20.34
CA SER A 85 8.16 -20.09 19.53
C SER A 85 8.75 -20.65 18.23
N ASN A 86 8.32 -21.84 17.79
CA ASN A 86 8.74 -22.45 16.51
C ASN A 86 8.20 -21.69 15.28
N GLN A 87 8.34 -20.37 15.26
CA GLN A 87 7.79 -19.47 14.26
C GLN A 87 8.71 -19.18 13.09
N THR A 88 9.86 -19.83 13.03
CA THR A 88 10.86 -19.72 11.96
C THR A 88 10.20 -19.85 10.59
N LYS A 89 9.33 -20.86 10.41
CA LYS A 89 8.60 -21.07 9.15
C LYS A 89 7.67 -19.91 8.79
N ALA A 90 6.89 -19.40 9.75
CA ALA A 90 5.99 -18.26 9.50
C ALA A 90 6.76 -16.97 9.18
N LEU A 91 7.95 -16.82 9.75
CA LEU A 91 8.84 -15.70 9.51
C LEU A 91 9.56 -15.81 8.15
N GLU A 92 9.97 -17.01 7.75
CA GLU A 92 10.48 -17.32 6.41
C GLU A 92 9.42 -17.01 5.33
N GLU A 93 8.18 -17.45 5.52
CA GLU A 93 7.06 -17.09 4.65
C GLU A 93 6.81 -15.57 4.63
N GLY A 94 7.01 -14.91 5.77
CA GLY A 94 6.97 -13.45 5.90
C GLY A 94 8.07 -12.76 5.09
N VAL A 95 9.29 -13.29 5.11
CA VAL A 95 10.41 -12.84 4.29
C VAL A 95 10.09 -13.05 2.81
N ASP A 96 9.63 -14.23 2.38
CA ASP A 96 9.23 -14.45 0.99
C ASP A 96 8.10 -13.52 0.55
N GLY A 97 7.13 -13.28 1.43
CA GLY A 97 6.06 -12.30 1.23
C GLY A 97 6.58 -10.88 1.04
N SER A 98 7.60 -10.47 1.80
CA SER A 98 8.24 -9.17 1.66
C SER A 98 9.00 -9.03 0.33
N MET A 99 9.56 -10.12 -0.21
CA MET A 99 10.24 -10.10 -1.51
C MET A 99 9.24 -9.78 -2.63
N ARG A 100 8.14 -10.54 -2.67
CA ARG A 100 7.08 -10.33 -3.68
C ARG A 100 6.51 -8.91 -3.62
N LEU A 101 6.45 -8.33 -2.42
CA LEU A 101 5.98 -6.95 -2.23
C LEU A 101 7.01 -5.93 -2.74
N LEU A 102 8.30 -6.17 -2.53
CA LEU A 102 9.38 -5.36 -3.11
C LEU A 102 9.37 -5.42 -4.63
N ASP A 103 9.23 -6.60 -5.22
CA ASP A 103 9.14 -6.79 -6.67
C ASP A 103 7.97 -5.99 -7.27
N LEU A 104 6.81 -6.04 -6.60
CA LEU A 104 5.62 -5.25 -6.98
C LEU A 104 5.90 -3.74 -6.89
N CYS A 105 6.45 -3.30 -5.76
CA CYS A 105 6.72 -1.89 -5.51
C CYS A 105 7.77 -1.34 -6.51
N GLY A 106 8.81 -2.12 -6.81
CA GLY A 106 9.82 -1.82 -7.82
C GLY A 106 9.21 -1.71 -9.23
N THR A 107 8.48 -2.74 -9.67
CA THR A 107 7.78 -2.73 -10.96
C THR A 107 6.86 -1.52 -11.13
N MET A 108 6.15 -1.16 -10.06
CA MET A 108 5.28 0.00 -10.07
C MET A 108 6.06 1.31 -10.15
N LYS A 109 7.15 1.45 -9.39
CA LYS A 109 8.02 2.63 -9.45
C LYS A 109 8.55 2.81 -10.88
N ASP A 110 9.07 1.77 -11.50
CA ASP A 110 9.60 1.81 -12.86
C ASP A 110 8.52 2.22 -13.88
N ALA A 111 7.29 1.74 -13.69
CA ALA A 111 6.16 2.13 -14.52
C ALA A 111 5.74 3.60 -14.35
N VAL A 112 5.83 4.14 -13.13
CA VAL A 112 5.57 5.55 -12.83
C VAL A 112 6.66 6.44 -13.45
N VAL A 113 7.94 6.06 -13.32
CA VAL A 113 9.07 6.73 -13.97
C VAL A 113 8.87 6.79 -15.48
N THR A 114 8.59 5.64 -16.11
CA THR A 114 8.34 5.57 -17.56
C THR A 114 7.15 6.43 -17.98
N SER A 115 6.07 6.42 -17.20
CA SER A 115 4.87 7.25 -17.48
C SER A 115 5.18 8.74 -17.40
N LYS A 116 6.02 9.15 -16.44
CA LYS A 116 6.45 10.53 -16.25
C LYS A 116 7.33 11.01 -17.41
N GLU A 117 8.28 10.19 -17.86
CA GLU A 117 9.13 10.48 -19.03
C GLU A 117 8.29 10.71 -20.29
N HIS A 118 7.32 9.84 -20.57
CA HIS A 118 6.43 10.04 -21.73
C HIS A 118 5.53 11.26 -21.59
N ALA A 119 5.08 11.59 -20.37
CA ALA A 119 4.30 12.81 -20.13
C ALA A 119 5.16 14.06 -20.40
N GLN A 120 6.41 14.06 -19.96
CA GLN A 120 7.39 15.12 -20.23
C GLN A 120 7.68 15.26 -21.73
N ASP A 121 7.94 14.15 -22.41
CA ASP A 121 8.21 14.13 -23.85
C ASP A 121 7.06 14.68 -24.69
N LEU A 122 5.83 14.34 -24.31
CA LEU A 122 4.62 14.85 -24.92
C LEU A 122 4.45 16.35 -24.64
N GLN A 123 4.71 16.79 -23.41
CA GLN A 123 4.65 18.21 -23.04
C GLN A 123 5.65 19.05 -23.84
N LEU A 124 6.88 18.57 -23.99
CA LEU A 124 7.92 19.23 -24.77
C LEU A 124 7.55 19.34 -26.26
N ALA A 125 6.98 18.30 -26.85
CA ALA A 125 6.55 18.34 -28.25
C ALA A 125 5.36 19.29 -28.49
N LEU A 126 4.40 19.31 -27.56
CA LEU A 126 3.30 20.28 -27.61
C LEU A 126 3.82 21.72 -27.49
N ARG A 127 4.88 21.97 -26.71
CA ARG A 127 5.50 23.30 -26.57
C ARG A 127 6.24 23.75 -27.84
N ARG A 128 6.80 22.82 -28.63
CA ARG A 128 7.52 23.11 -29.89
C ARG A 128 6.59 23.41 -31.09
N ARG A 129 5.35 23.85 -30.84
CA ARG A 129 4.34 24.21 -31.87
C ARG A 129 3.83 23.02 -32.72
N GLY A 130 3.89 21.81 -32.17
CA GLY A 130 3.28 20.62 -32.77
C GLY A 130 3.86 20.28 -34.15
N ASP A 131 5.04 19.68 -34.17
CA ASP A 131 5.64 19.11 -35.38
C ASP A 131 4.96 17.78 -35.77
N SER A 132 5.36 17.19 -36.90
CA SER A 132 4.82 15.91 -37.38
C SER A 132 4.98 14.75 -36.39
N SER A 133 5.90 14.86 -35.41
CA SER A 133 6.17 13.84 -34.39
C SER A 133 5.18 13.85 -33.22
N THR A 134 4.31 14.88 -33.12
CA THR A 134 3.34 14.99 -32.03
C THR A 134 2.39 13.79 -31.98
N GLY A 135 1.95 13.28 -33.14
CA GLY A 135 1.11 12.09 -33.23
C GLY A 135 1.80 10.83 -32.70
N GLU A 136 3.09 10.65 -33.03
CA GLU A 136 3.90 9.53 -32.56
C GLU A 136 4.10 9.57 -31.04
N LYS A 137 4.36 10.76 -30.47
CA LYS A 137 4.51 10.94 -29.02
C LYS A 137 3.22 10.73 -28.24
N VAL A 138 2.08 11.15 -28.79
CA VAL A 138 0.76 10.83 -28.20
C VAL A 138 0.54 9.31 -28.19
N GLN A 139 0.87 8.63 -29.28
CA GLN A 139 0.72 7.18 -29.36
C GLN A 139 1.68 6.45 -28.42
N ALA A 140 2.94 6.90 -28.30
CA ALA A 140 3.90 6.35 -27.35
C ALA A 140 3.40 6.46 -25.89
N TYR A 141 2.87 7.62 -25.50
CA TYR A 141 2.26 7.81 -24.18
C TYR A 141 1.05 6.89 -23.96
N ILE A 142 0.16 6.74 -24.95
CA ILE A 142 -1.00 5.84 -24.86
C ILE A 142 -0.57 4.37 -24.76
N CYS A 143 0.42 3.94 -25.57
CA CYS A 143 0.93 2.57 -25.57
C CYS A 143 1.63 2.23 -24.26
N SER A 144 2.51 3.09 -23.78
CA SER A 144 3.19 2.92 -22.49
C SER A 144 2.17 2.78 -21.35
N ARG A 145 1.18 3.67 -21.31
CA ARG A 145 0.07 3.60 -20.34
C ARG A 145 -0.71 2.28 -20.41
N LYS A 146 -0.95 1.73 -21.61
CA LYS A 146 -1.60 0.42 -21.80
C LYS A 146 -0.72 -0.74 -21.34
N GLU A 147 0.59 -0.69 -21.58
CA GLU A 147 1.52 -1.71 -21.10
C GLU A 147 1.62 -1.70 -19.58
N THR A 148 1.75 -0.51 -18.98
CA THR A 148 1.62 -0.32 -17.53
C THR A 148 0.32 -0.96 -17.03
N GLN A 149 -0.82 -0.73 -17.70
CA GLN A 149 -2.10 -1.35 -17.32
C GLN A 149 -2.07 -2.88 -17.35
N LYS A 150 -1.42 -3.50 -18.33
CA LYS A 150 -1.32 -4.95 -18.45
C LYS A 150 -0.47 -5.53 -17.32
N THR A 151 0.68 -4.90 -17.04
CA THR A 151 1.56 -5.29 -15.94
C THR A 151 0.84 -5.18 -14.60
N ILE A 152 0.10 -4.09 -14.37
CA ILE A 152 -0.73 -3.91 -13.16
C ILE A 152 -1.77 -5.02 -13.00
N LYS A 153 -2.53 -5.31 -14.07
CA LYS A 153 -3.56 -6.37 -14.05
C LYS A 153 -2.94 -7.74 -13.79
N LYS A 154 -1.75 -8.00 -14.32
CA LYS A 154 -1.00 -9.24 -14.10
C LYS A 154 -0.58 -9.35 -12.63
N CYS A 155 0.09 -8.32 -12.09
CA CYS A 155 0.48 -8.27 -10.69
C CYS A 155 -0.69 -8.45 -9.72
N TYR A 156 -1.84 -7.79 -9.97
CA TYR A 156 -3.03 -7.97 -9.14
C TYR A 156 -3.55 -9.41 -9.13
N LYS A 157 -3.52 -10.09 -10.29
CA LYS A 157 -3.95 -11.49 -10.43
C LYS A 157 -3.02 -12.45 -9.71
N ASP A 158 -1.71 -12.29 -9.91
CA ASP A 158 -0.68 -13.14 -9.31
C ASP A 158 -0.70 -13.06 -7.77
N LEU A 159 -1.18 -11.93 -7.23
CA LEU A 159 -1.26 -11.73 -5.79
C LEU A 159 -2.56 -12.26 -5.16
N LYS A 160 -3.67 -12.37 -5.90
CA LYS A 160 -4.97 -12.87 -5.38
C LYS A 160 -4.90 -14.33 -4.87
N GLN A 161 -3.82 -15.03 -5.16
CA GLN A 161 -3.61 -16.43 -4.79
C GLN A 161 -3.07 -16.65 -3.36
N ILE A 162 -2.78 -15.58 -2.59
CA ILE A 162 -2.16 -15.70 -1.25
C ILE A 162 -3.17 -15.53 -0.08
N ASP A 163 -4.47 -15.36 -0.37
CA ASP A 163 -5.50 -15.26 0.67
C ASP A 163 -5.96 -16.65 1.14
N ALA A 164 -5.14 -17.36 1.93
CA ALA A 164 -5.58 -18.56 2.63
C ALA A 164 -4.98 -18.69 4.05
N LYS A 165 -5.89 -18.64 5.03
CA LYS A 165 -5.79 -19.10 6.44
C LYS A 165 -4.66 -18.48 7.27
N TYR A 166 -4.93 -17.33 7.90
CA TYR A 166 -4.03 -16.73 8.90
C TYR A 166 -4.60 -16.54 10.31
N SER A 167 -5.79 -17.10 10.61
CA SER A 167 -6.47 -16.90 11.90
C SER A 167 -5.70 -17.48 13.09
N ASP A 168 -4.87 -18.49 12.88
CA ASP A 168 -4.07 -19.15 13.93
C ASP A 168 -2.61 -18.68 13.97
N LEU A 169 -2.23 -17.67 13.18
CA LEU A 169 -0.84 -17.19 13.22
C LEU A 169 -0.59 -16.34 14.47
N PRO A 170 0.62 -16.44 15.04
CA PRO A 170 1.00 -15.60 16.14
C PRO A 170 0.97 -14.12 15.76
N VAL A 171 0.76 -13.27 16.76
CA VAL A 171 0.42 -11.85 16.60
C VAL A 171 1.31 -11.14 15.58
N ILE A 172 2.63 -11.32 15.64
CA ILE A 172 3.58 -10.65 14.74
C ILE A 172 3.40 -11.06 13.28
N SER A 173 3.23 -12.36 13.02
CA SER A 173 3.03 -12.89 11.67
C SER A 173 1.69 -12.45 11.09
N ARG A 174 0.66 -12.32 11.93
CA ARG A 174 -0.63 -11.72 11.56
C ARG A 174 -0.47 -10.25 11.17
N LEU A 175 0.22 -9.44 11.99
CA LEU A 175 0.45 -8.01 11.72
C LEU A 175 1.25 -7.81 10.43
N LEU A 176 2.31 -8.59 10.22
CA LEU A 176 3.10 -8.55 8.99
C LEU A 176 2.25 -8.91 7.76
N ASN A 177 1.39 -9.93 7.87
CA ASN A 177 0.51 -10.31 6.78
C ASN A 177 -0.52 -9.22 6.48
N GLU A 178 -1.15 -8.64 7.49
CA GLU A 178 -2.14 -7.57 7.31
C GLU A 178 -1.49 -6.31 6.71
N ALA A 179 -0.31 -5.92 7.18
CA ALA A 179 0.47 -4.82 6.60
C ALA A 179 0.76 -5.04 5.11
N ARG A 180 1.16 -6.26 4.74
CA ARG A 180 1.38 -6.64 3.33
C ARG A 180 0.10 -6.55 2.50
N MET A 181 -1.03 -7.02 3.04
CA MET A 181 -2.31 -7.01 2.35
C MET A 181 -2.82 -5.59 2.10
N ILE A 182 -2.72 -4.72 3.11
CA ILE A 182 -3.05 -3.29 3.00
C ILE A 182 -2.14 -2.62 1.98
N THR A 183 -0.82 -2.83 2.09
CA THR A 183 0.17 -2.26 1.17
C THR A 183 -0.17 -2.64 -0.25
N ARG A 184 -0.28 -3.93 -0.53
CA ARG A 184 -0.66 -4.44 -1.84
C ARG A 184 -1.95 -3.78 -2.36
N SER A 185 -2.98 -3.74 -1.53
CA SER A 185 -4.29 -3.20 -1.92
C SER A 185 -4.17 -1.72 -2.28
N LEU A 186 -3.45 -0.94 -1.48
CA LEU A 186 -3.19 0.47 -1.77
C LEU A 186 -2.38 0.65 -3.05
N LEU A 187 -1.26 -0.07 -3.23
CA LEU A 187 -0.45 0.03 -4.45
C LEU A 187 -1.28 -0.30 -5.70
N CYS A 188 -2.15 -1.32 -5.63
CA CYS A 188 -3.07 -1.65 -6.72
C CYS A 188 -4.10 -0.54 -6.99
N SER A 189 -4.67 0.07 -5.94
CA SER A 189 -5.63 1.19 -6.08
C SER A 189 -4.99 2.43 -6.69
N ILE A 190 -3.77 2.77 -6.25
CA ILE A 190 -2.95 3.85 -6.80
C ILE A 190 -2.76 3.62 -8.30
N LEU A 191 -2.31 2.42 -8.68
CA LEU A 191 -2.10 2.04 -10.07
C LEU A 191 -3.36 2.11 -10.94
N GLN A 192 -4.52 1.74 -10.40
CA GLN A 192 -5.78 1.87 -11.11
C GLN A 192 -6.18 3.34 -11.36
N SER A 193 -5.83 4.24 -10.42
CA SER A 193 -6.16 5.67 -10.51
C SER A 193 -5.29 6.43 -11.52
N LEU A 194 -3.97 6.17 -11.58
CA LEU A 194 -3.04 6.84 -12.51
C LEU A 194 -3.35 6.54 -13.98
N VAL A 195 -3.94 5.38 -14.24
CA VAL A 195 -4.10 4.85 -15.60
C VAL A 195 -5.45 5.25 -16.23
N MET A 196 -6.31 6.01 -15.54
CA MET A 196 -7.57 6.53 -16.11
C MET A 196 -7.52 8.03 -16.41
N PRO A 197 -7.74 8.49 -17.65
CA PRO A 197 -8.45 9.74 -17.87
C PRO A 197 -9.94 9.39 -17.84
N LYS A 198 -10.64 9.62 -16.72
CA LYS A 198 -12.11 9.70 -16.76
C LYS A 198 -12.52 11.03 -17.37
N THR A 199 -12.17 11.25 -18.62
CA THR A 199 -12.77 12.29 -19.44
C THR A 199 -13.42 11.60 -20.63
N LYS A 200 -14.53 10.92 -20.34
CA LYS A 200 -15.53 10.55 -21.36
C LYS A 200 -16.21 11.77 -22.00
N ALA A 201 -15.81 12.99 -21.65
CA ALA A 201 -16.36 14.21 -22.20
C ALA A 201 -15.34 15.00 -23.03
N SER A 202 -14.25 15.54 -22.49
CA SER A 202 -13.59 16.72 -23.11
C SER A 202 -12.38 16.46 -24.02
N TRP A 203 -12.60 15.73 -25.12
CA TRP A 203 -11.82 15.92 -26.36
C TRP A 203 -12.77 16.51 -27.42
N TRP A 204 -13.42 17.63 -27.11
CA TRP A 204 -14.50 18.13 -27.96
C TRP A 204 -13.94 18.58 -29.32
N PRO A 205 -14.56 18.23 -30.45
CA PRO A 205 -14.14 18.65 -31.79
C PRO A 205 -14.17 20.17 -32.01
N PHE A 206 -14.89 20.92 -31.16
CA PHE A 206 -15.22 22.33 -31.39
C PHE A 206 -14.34 23.35 -30.65
N ALA A 207 -13.45 22.93 -29.74
CA ALA A 207 -12.49 23.85 -29.11
C ALA A 207 -11.41 24.27 -30.11
N SER A 208 -10.95 25.53 -30.06
CA SER A 208 -9.88 25.99 -30.95
C SER A 208 -8.60 25.16 -30.75
N LYS A 209 -7.79 25.01 -31.81
CA LYS A 209 -6.52 24.23 -31.75
C LYS A 209 -5.64 24.71 -30.58
N ALA A 210 -5.54 26.02 -30.38
CA ALA A 210 -4.80 26.63 -29.28
C ALA A 210 -5.40 26.30 -27.90
N MET A 211 -6.73 26.33 -27.76
CA MET A 211 -7.41 26.04 -26.48
C MET A 211 -7.29 24.56 -26.08
N ARG A 212 -7.32 23.63 -27.06
CA ARG A 212 -7.01 22.20 -26.81
C ARG A 212 -5.56 21.99 -26.41
N THR A 213 -4.61 22.66 -27.07
CA THR A 213 -3.19 22.55 -26.74
C THR A 213 -2.90 23.13 -25.35
N MET A 214 -3.46 24.28 -24.98
CA MET A 214 -3.23 24.94 -23.69
C MET A 214 -3.89 24.19 -22.53
N MET A 215 -5.13 23.73 -22.70
CA MET A 215 -5.83 22.94 -21.68
C MET A 215 -5.21 21.55 -21.51
N GLY A 216 -4.76 20.93 -22.61
CA GLY A 216 -3.99 19.68 -22.58
C GLY A 216 -2.63 19.83 -21.90
N GLN A 217 -1.91 20.93 -22.13
CA GLN A 217 -0.62 21.21 -21.48
C GLN A 217 -0.74 21.39 -19.96
N ASN A 218 -1.74 22.15 -19.49
CA ASN A 218 -1.94 22.37 -18.06
C ASN A 218 -2.32 21.07 -17.33
N GLN A 219 -3.19 20.25 -17.93
CA GLN A 219 -3.54 18.95 -17.37
C GLN A 219 -2.36 17.98 -17.41
N LEU A 220 -1.58 17.96 -18.49
CA LEU A 220 -0.40 17.11 -18.62
C LEU A 220 0.68 17.47 -17.61
N LYS A 221 0.88 18.77 -17.34
CA LYS A 221 1.79 19.25 -16.30
C LYS A 221 1.32 18.83 -14.90
N ALA A 222 0.01 18.87 -14.62
CA ALA A 222 -0.53 18.38 -13.36
C ALA A 222 -0.31 16.86 -13.20
N VAL A 223 -0.49 16.09 -14.28
CA VAL A 223 -0.21 14.65 -14.30
C VAL A 223 1.28 14.37 -14.06
N GLU A 224 2.17 15.11 -14.70
CA GLU A 224 3.62 14.99 -14.51
C GLU A 224 4.06 15.24 -13.06
N ILE A 225 3.57 16.33 -12.43
CA ILE A 225 3.85 16.64 -11.03
C ILE A 225 3.35 15.49 -10.14
N SER A 226 2.13 15.02 -10.39
CA SER A 226 1.51 13.94 -9.63
C SER A 226 2.28 12.62 -9.76
N LEU A 227 2.80 12.31 -10.94
CA LEU A 227 3.67 11.16 -11.17
C LEU A 227 5.00 11.31 -10.41
N GLY A 228 5.54 12.53 -10.33
CA GLY A 228 6.73 12.83 -9.52
C GLY A 228 6.51 12.65 -8.02
N ASP A 229 5.40 13.15 -7.47
CA ASP A 229 5.05 12.96 -6.05
C ASP A 229 4.88 11.48 -5.72
N LEU A 230 4.26 10.75 -6.63
CA LEU A 230 4.09 9.32 -6.50
C LEU A 230 5.42 8.56 -6.56
N GLU A 231 6.27 8.86 -7.54
CA GLU A 231 7.61 8.27 -7.67
C GLU A 231 8.39 8.40 -6.35
N ASN A 232 8.37 9.59 -5.75
CA ASN A 232 9.00 9.86 -4.46
C ASN A 232 8.37 9.04 -3.32
N GLY A 233 7.04 8.96 -3.26
CA GLY A 233 6.32 8.17 -2.26
C GLY A 233 6.63 6.67 -2.36
N LEU A 234 6.71 6.14 -3.58
CA LEU A 234 7.06 4.75 -3.84
C LEU A 234 8.50 4.44 -3.50
N GLU A 235 9.43 5.33 -3.82
CA GLU A 235 10.84 5.19 -3.44
C GLU A 235 11.00 5.17 -1.92
N HIS A 236 10.26 6.03 -1.20
CA HIS A 236 10.27 6.05 0.25
C HIS A 236 9.74 4.73 0.84
N LEU A 237 8.58 4.24 0.36
CA LEU A 237 8.01 2.97 0.78
C LEU A 237 8.95 1.80 0.46
N PHE A 238 9.55 1.76 -0.73
CA PHE A 238 10.49 0.72 -1.16
C PHE A 238 11.66 0.59 -0.18
N ARG A 239 12.25 1.71 0.25
CA ARG A 239 13.32 1.74 1.26
C ARG A 239 12.85 1.18 2.61
N ARG A 240 11.64 1.51 3.05
CA ARG A 240 11.09 0.97 4.32
C ARG A 240 10.84 -0.53 4.23
N LEU A 241 10.35 -1.02 3.10
CA LEU A 241 10.17 -2.46 2.84
C LEU A 241 11.51 -3.21 2.89
N ILE A 242 12.59 -2.65 2.33
CA ILE A 242 13.93 -3.24 2.44
C ILE A 242 14.37 -3.33 3.91
N GLN A 243 14.25 -2.23 4.67
CA GLN A 243 14.65 -2.22 6.08
C GLN A 243 13.85 -3.23 6.91
N ASN A 244 12.55 -3.37 6.63
CA ASN A 244 11.70 -4.33 7.31
C ASN A 244 12.13 -5.77 6.97
N ARG A 245 12.40 -6.07 5.69
CA ARG A 245 12.96 -7.36 5.25
C ARG A 245 14.28 -7.69 5.96
N VAL A 246 15.21 -6.74 6.01
CA VAL A 246 16.50 -6.91 6.71
C VAL A 246 16.27 -7.24 8.19
N SER A 247 15.30 -6.57 8.83
CA SER A 247 14.97 -6.85 10.23
C SER A 247 14.45 -8.28 10.42
N LEU A 248 13.59 -8.77 9.52
CA LEU A 248 13.10 -10.15 9.54
C LEU A 248 14.24 -11.16 9.32
N LEU A 249 15.11 -10.91 8.34
CA LEU A 249 16.28 -11.77 8.04
C LEU A 249 17.25 -11.85 9.21
N ASN A 250 17.49 -10.71 9.89
CA ASN A 250 18.33 -10.69 11.09
C ASN A 250 17.74 -11.56 12.20
N ILE A 251 16.42 -11.56 12.38
CA ILE A 251 15.77 -12.43 13.38
C ILE A 251 15.91 -13.91 13.02
N LEU A 252 15.80 -14.27 11.74
CA LEU A 252 15.99 -15.64 11.26
C LEU A 252 17.44 -16.13 11.38
N SER A 253 18.40 -15.21 11.40
CA SER A 253 19.83 -15.51 11.45
C SER A 253 20.41 -15.57 12.88
N LEU A 254 19.59 -15.31 13.90
CA LEU A 254 19.95 -15.28 15.33
C LEU A 254 19.68 -16.61 16.03
#